data_AF-A0A6I3KJ43-F1
#
_entry.id   AF-A0A6I3KJ43-F1
#
_cell.length_a   1.000
_cell.length_b   1.000
_cell.length_c   1.000
_cell.angle_alpha   90.00
_cell.angle_beta   90.00
_cell.angle_gamma   90.00
#
_symmetry.space_group_name_H-M   'P 1'
#
loop_
_entity.id
_entity.type
_entity.pdbx_description
1 polymer ?
#
loop_
_entity_poly.entity_id
_entity_poly.type
_entity_poly.pdbx_seq_one_letter_code
_entity_poly.pdbx_strand_id
1 'polypeptide(L)'
;MCGWESPDEIAQCVVVAKYWLDTIRPWIEFGLSLAGVGTLIAFGIFVWLFKNCRRDIDHLQTKADELREITRQSIEAKDEAETKARLLERNLAFAIESRAPADEHLRGCRDEITSLSRKVALVRTASQGDAAEFWSTSPGLRMDDYVRRLGDSIPVCLFANQKGGVGKTTLSANLAACYAARGERVLAIDLDYQGSLTSLMLAQSRQRPTEFPSAVDLLHRDELPELWSGSAIVEGKAHHKLDYVSCWYSFEKLERNMEYSWVLADSKDDIRYRLARAILSEHVQNTYERVIIDAPPRMTAGFLNGLCASNYLFVPTVVDHVSAIAVGTFAKQVRRLQPINPILKLAGIVGTMTSVDYLPTAAAPAADSAETNVRNAMNSNENFFIRDAVMRRTQKVAYSTEEGIAYLQEPQTRPMFEALADEVARRAPLKGR
;
A
#
# COMPACT_ATOMS: atom_id res chain seq x y z
N MET A 1 -31.96 -73.80 -22.60
CA MET A 1 -32.57 -73.37 -23.87
C MET A 1 -32.66 -71.85 -23.82
N CYS A 2 -31.82 -71.23 -24.66
CA CYS A 2 -31.67 -69.83 -25.08
C CYS A 2 -32.07 -68.69 -24.12
N GLY A 3 -31.07 -67.92 -23.68
CA GLY A 3 -31.27 -66.56 -23.16
C GLY A 3 -31.56 -65.62 -24.34
N TRP A 4 -32.64 -64.87 -24.24
CA TRP A 4 -33.07 -63.88 -25.23
C TRP A 4 -33.06 -62.52 -24.53
N GLU A 5 -32.34 -61.55 -25.08
CA GLU A 5 -32.01 -60.29 -24.38
C GLU A 5 -32.78 -59.08 -24.91
N SER A 6 -33.55 -59.22 -26.00
CA SER A 6 -34.41 -58.13 -26.49
C SER A 6 -35.80 -58.56 -26.97
N PRO A 7 -36.82 -57.66 -26.90
CA PRO A 7 -38.16 -57.92 -27.43
C PRO A 7 -38.17 -58.28 -28.92
N ASP A 8 -37.21 -57.76 -29.69
CA ASP A 8 -37.10 -57.99 -31.13
C ASP A 8 -36.60 -59.41 -31.45
N GLU A 9 -35.69 -59.95 -30.64
CA GLU A 9 -35.22 -61.33 -30.77
C GLU A 9 -36.34 -62.34 -30.52
N ILE A 10 -37.17 -62.10 -29.49
CA ILE A 10 -38.34 -62.93 -29.19
C ILE A 10 -39.36 -62.87 -30.34
N ALA A 11 -39.61 -61.67 -30.89
CA ALA A 11 -40.52 -61.48 -32.01
C ALA A 11 -40.03 -62.22 -33.28
N GLN A 12 -38.73 -62.15 -33.59
CA GLN A 12 -38.15 -62.90 -34.71
C GLN A 12 -38.30 -64.41 -34.53
N CYS A 13 -38.09 -64.93 -33.32
CA CYS A 13 -38.27 -66.36 -33.06
C CYS A 13 -39.72 -66.84 -33.16
N VAL A 14 -40.68 -66.02 -32.74
CA VAL A 14 -42.10 -66.34 -32.93
C VAL A 14 -42.46 -66.37 -34.42
N VAL A 15 -41.93 -65.44 -35.23
CA VAL A 15 -42.12 -65.43 -36.68
C VAL A 15 -41.52 -66.69 -37.34
N VAL A 16 -40.29 -67.06 -36.95
CA VAL A 16 -39.62 -68.28 -37.45
C VAL A 16 -40.38 -69.54 -37.05
N ALA A 17 -40.86 -69.63 -35.81
CA ALA A 17 -41.65 -70.76 -35.34
C ALA A 17 -42.99 -70.88 -36.09
N LYS A 18 -43.67 -69.75 -36.36
CA LYS A 18 -44.92 -69.72 -37.13
C LYS A 18 -44.70 -70.15 -38.58
N TYR A 19 -43.61 -69.70 -39.21
CA TYR A 19 -43.23 -70.13 -40.56
C TYR A 19 -42.95 -71.64 -40.63
N TRP A 20 -42.25 -72.20 -39.66
CA TRP A 20 -42.03 -73.64 -39.55
C TRP A 20 -43.34 -74.42 -39.39
N LEU A 21 -44.26 -73.93 -38.56
CA LEU A 21 -45.57 -74.53 -38.32
C LEU A 21 -46.44 -74.55 -39.60
N ASP A 22 -46.46 -73.46 -40.37
CA ASP A 22 -47.19 -73.38 -41.63
C ASP A 22 -46.57 -74.25 -42.73
N THR A 23 -45.24 -74.43 -42.72
CA THR A 23 -44.50 -75.26 -43.69
C THR A 23 -44.69 -76.76 -43.46
N ILE A 24 -44.83 -77.20 -42.20
CA ILE A 24 -44.99 -78.62 -41.85
C ILE A 24 -46.45 -79.08 -41.99
N ARG A 25 -47.42 -78.17 -41.92
CA ARG A 25 -48.87 -78.46 -41.98
C ARG A 25 -49.31 -79.36 -43.17
N PRO A 26 -48.83 -79.18 -44.42
CA PRO A 26 -49.22 -80.05 -45.54
C PRO A 26 -48.70 -81.49 -45.41
N TRP A 27 -47.53 -81.67 -44.78
CA TRP A 27 -46.95 -82.99 -44.54
C TRP A 27 -47.72 -83.78 -43.47
N ILE A 28 -48.34 -83.07 -42.53
CA ILE A 28 -49.23 -83.65 -41.50
C ILE A 28 -50.53 -84.15 -42.15
N GLU A 29 -51.12 -83.35 -43.06
CA GLU A 29 -52.33 -83.73 -43.79
C GLU A 29 -52.08 -84.94 -44.71
N PHE A 30 -50.88 -85.06 -45.30
CA PHE A 30 -50.48 -86.23 -46.10
C PHE A 30 -50.26 -87.50 -45.25
N GLY A 31 -49.65 -87.37 -44.07
CA GLY A 31 -49.41 -88.49 -43.14
C GLY A 31 -50.67 -89.13 -42.56
N LEU A 32 -51.81 -88.43 -42.58
CA LEU A 32 -53.11 -88.95 -42.13
C LEU A 32 -53.73 -90.01 -43.07
N SER A 33 -53.18 -90.21 -44.27
CA SER A 33 -53.72 -91.14 -45.28
C SER A 33 -53.14 -92.56 -45.27
N LEU A 34 -52.07 -92.83 -44.51
CA LEU A 34 -51.37 -94.12 -44.43
C LEU A 34 -51.49 -94.72 -43.01
N ALA A 35 -52.46 -95.62 -42.82
CA ALA A 35 -52.85 -96.14 -41.51
C ALA A 35 -51.95 -97.28 -40.99
N GLY A 36 -51.37 -97.07 -39.79
CA GLY A 36 -50.73 -98.10 -38.96
C GLY A 36 -50.71 -97.66 -37.48
N VAL A 37 -50.73 -98.61 -36.54
CA VAL A 37 -50.92 -98.36 -35.08
C VAL A 37 -49.79 -97.49 -34.46
N GLY A 38 -48.59 -97.47 -35.05
CA GLY A 38 -47.50 -96.57 -34.64
C GLY A 38 -47.78 -95.08 -34.88
N THR A 39 -48.66 -94.76 -35.84
CA THR A 39 -48.99 -93.38 -36.23
C THR A 39 -49.84 -92.68 -35.18
N LEU A 40 -50.66 -93.40 -34.40
CA LEU A 40 -51.53 -92.82 -33.37
C LEU A 40 -50.76 -92.34 -32.13
N ILE A 41 -49.72 -93.07 -31.71
CA ILE A 41 -48.85 -92.67 -30.59
C ILE A 41 -47.98 -91.47 -30.99
N ALA A 42 -47.39 -91.52 -32.19
CA ALA A 42 -46.64 -90.40 -32.75
C ALA A 42 -47.53 -89.16 -32.90
N PHE A 43 -48.78 -89.32 -33.36
CA PHE A 43 -49.76 -88.24 -33.46
C PHE A 43 -50.14 -87.65 -32.10
N GLY A 44 -50.34 -88.49 -31.07
CA GLY A 44 -50.60 -88.04 -29.71
C GLY A 44 -49.45 -87.21 -29.13
N ILE A 45 -48.21 -87.68 -29.30
CA ILE A 45 -47.00 -86.95 -28.90
C ILE A 45 -46.88 -85.65 -29.68
N PHE A 46 -47.16 -85.66 -30.99
CA PHE A 46 -47.04 -84.48 -31.85
C PHE A 46 -48.11 -83.42 -31.55
N VAL A 47 -49.37 -83.81 -31.33
CA VAL A 47 -50.45 -82.91 -30.91
C VAL A 47 -50.16 -82.32 -29.53
N TRP A 48 -49.60 -83.13 -28.62
CA TRP A 48 -49.17 -82.66 -27.30
C TRP A 48 -48.03 -81.65 -27.40
N LEU A 49 -46.99 -81.94 -28.19
CA LEU A 49 -45.90 -81.01 -28.48
C LEU A 49 -46.42 -79.72 -29.14
N PHE A 50 -47.34 -79.81 -30.09
CA PHE A 50 -47.92 -78.66 -30.78
C PHE A 50 -48.76 -77.80 -29.83
N LYS A 51 -49.57 -78.40 -28.95
CA LYS A 51 -50.32 -77.69 -27.92
C LYS A 51 -49.38 -77.00 -26.92
N ASN A 52 -48.30 -77.66 -26.50
CA ASN A 52 -47.31 -77.05 -25.62
C ASN A 52 -46.55 -75.91 -26.31
N CYS A 53 -46.08 -76.10 -27.55
CA CYS A 53 -45.44 -75.03 -28.32
C CYS A 53 -46.36 -73.82 -28.53
N ARG A 54 -47.64 -74.04 -28.83
CA ARG A 54 -48.60 -72.95 -28.97
C ARG A 54 -48.83 -72.20 -27.65
N ARG A 55 -48.96 -72.95 -26.55
CA ARG A 55 -49.08 -72.36 -25.21
C ARG A 55 -47.83 -71.57 -24.81
N ASP A 56 -46.65 -72.06 -25.16
CA ASP A 56 -45.39 -71.38 -24.89
C ASP A 56 -45.24 -70.11 -25.74
N ILE A 57 -45.68 -70.13 -27.00
CA ILE A 57 -45.72 -68.95 -27.87
C ILE A 57 -46.68 -67.90 -27.32
N ASP A 58 -47.89 -68.28 -26.93
CA ASP A 58 -48.88 -67.36 -26.36
C ASP A 58 -48.35 -66.74 -25.04
N HIS A 59 -47.69 -67.55 -24.21
CA HIS A 59 -47.04 -67.08 -22.98
C HIS A 59 -45.88 -66.11 -23.25
N LEU A 60 -45.05 -66.38 -24.26
CA LEU A 60 -43.96 -65.49 -24.66
C LEU A 60 -44.48 -64.18 -25.26
N GLN A 61 -45.56 -64.21 -26.04
CA GLN A 61 -46.21 -63.00 -26.56
C GLN A 61 -46.76 -62.13 -25.44
N THR A 62 -47.44 -62.73 -24.46
CA THR A 62 -47.99 -62.02 -23.30
C THR A 62 -46.87 -61.33 -22.53
N LYS A 63 -45.77 -62.05 -22.30
CA LYS A 63 -44.60 -61.53 -21.59
C LYS A 63 -43.87 -60.42 -22.36
N ALA A 64 -43.86 -60.49 -23.70
CA ALA A 64 -43.29 -59.44 -24.55
C ALA A 64 -44.14 -58.15 -24.51
N ASP A 65 -45.47 -58.27 -24.47
CA ASP A 65 -46.37 -57.13 -24.36
C ASP A 65 -46.30 -56.47 -22.98
N GLU A 66 -46.20 -57.26 -21.90
CA GLU A 66 -45.94 -56.75 -20.55
C GLU A 66 -44.63 -55.96 -20.46
N LEU A 67 -43.54 -56.49 -21.06
CA LEU A 67 -42.24 -55.80 -21.08
C LEU A 67 -42.27 -54.50 -21.90
N ARG A 68 -43.02 -54.44 -23.00
CA ARG A 68 -43.20 -53.22 -23.79
C ARG A 68 -43.95 -52.14 -23.02
N GLU A 69 -44.97 -52.52 -22.27
CA GLU A 69 -45.75 -51.59 -21.45
C GLU A 69 -44.89 -50.99 -20.31
N ILE A 70 -44.11 -51.83 -19.62
CA ILE A 70 -43.15 -51.38 -18.60
C ILE A 70 -42.12 -50.42 -19.21
N THR A 71 -41.61 -50.74 -20.41
CA THR A 71 -40.64 -49.88 -21.10
C THR A 71 -41.25 -48.52 -21.46
N ARG A 72 -42.50 -48.49 -21.96
CA ARG A 72 -43.22 -47.24 -22.26
C ARG A 72 -43.38 -46.37 -21.02
N GLN A 73 -43.86 -46.95 -19.92
CA GLN A 73 -44.04 -46.22 -18.66
C GLN A 73 -42.71 -45.67 -18.12
N SER A 74 -41.60 -46.40 -18.31
CA SER A 74 -40.27 -45.91 -17.92
C SER A 74 -39.77 -44.73 -18.76
N ILE A 75 -40.13 -44.68 -20.05
CA ILE A 75 -39.79 -43.58 -20.96
C ILE A 75 -40.62 -42.34 -20.61
N GLU A 76 -41.92 -42.49 -20.39
CA GLU A 76 -42.81 -41.38 -19.99
C GLU A 76 -42.38 -40.77 -18.66
N ALA A 77 -42.04 -41.60 -17.66
CA ALA A 77 -41.52 -41.14 -16.38
C ALA A 77 -40.17 -40.42 -16.51
N LYS A 78 -39.31 -40.85 -17.44
CA LYS A 78 -38.04 -40.19 -17.73
C LYS A 78 -38.24 -38.83 -18.39
N ASP A 79 -39.12 -38.72 -19.38
CA ASP A 79 -39.41 -37.47 -20.08
C ASP A 79 -40.04 -36.43 -19.14
N GLU A 80 -40.92 -36.86 -18.22
CA GLU A 80 -41.50 -36.00 -17.19
C GLU A 80 -40.43 -35.48 -16.21
N ALA A 81 -39.51 -36.35 -15.79
CA ALA A 81 -38.39 -35.97 -14.93
C ALA A 81 -37.42 -34.99 -15.61
N GLU A 82 -37.09 -35.20 -16.89
CA GLU A 82 -36.25 -34.30 -17.67
C GLU A 82 -36.91 -32.92 -17.85
N THR A 83 -38.22 -32.89 -18.09
CA THR A 83 -38.98 -31.64 -18.23
C THR A 83 -38.98 -30.84 -16.93
N LYS A 84 -39.17 -31.52 -15.79
CA LYS A 84 -39.12 -30.89 -14.45
C LYS A 84 -37.73 -30.38 -14.10
N ALA A 85 -36.68 -31.12 -14.47
CA ALA A 85 -35.29 -30.69 -14.28
C ALA A 85 -34.97 -29.41 -15.05
N ARG A 86 -35.37 -29.33 -16.34
CA ARG A 86 -35.18 -28.12 -17.15
C ARG A 86 -35.91 -26.90 -16.58
N LEU A 87 -37.12 -27.10 -16.03
CA LEU A 87 -37.87 -26.02 -15.38
C LEU A 87 -37.13 -25.51 -14.12
N LEU A 88 -36.59 -26.42 -13.30
CA LEU A 88 -35.83 -26.09 -12.10
C LEU A 88 -34.52 -25.36 -12.43
N GLU A 89 -33.79 -25.79 -13.46
CA GLU A 89 -32.58 -25.10 -13.94
C GLU A 89 -32.89 -23.69 -14.40
N ARG A 90 -33.99 -23.49 -15.14
CA ARG A 90 -34.40 -22.16 -15.60
C ARG A 90 -34.78 -21.23 -14.45
N ASN A 91 -35.49 -21.76 -13.45
CA ASN A 91 -35.85 -21.02 -12.24
C ASN A 91 -34.61 -20.67 -11.41
N LEU A 92 -33.64 -21.57 -11.32
CA LEU A 92 -32.36 -21.35 -10.64
C LEU A 92 -31.51 -20.28 -11.34
N ALA A 93 -31.44 -20.31 -12.68
CA ALA A 93 -30.73 -19.30 -13.47
C ALA A 93 -31.31 -17.90 -13.25
N PHE A 94 -32.64 -17.77 -13.28
CA PHE A 94 -33.34 -16.51 -12.99
C PHE A 94 -33.10 -16.02 -11.55
N ALA A 95 -33.08 -16.93 -10.57
CA ALA A 95 -32.77 -16.61 -9.18
C ALA A 95 -31.30 -16.18 -8.98
N ILE A 96 -30.37 -16.71 -9.77
CA ILE A 96 -28.95 -16.29 -9.75
C ILE A 96 -28.77 -14.92 -10.41
N GLU A 97 -29.39 -14.67 -11.56
CA GLU A 97 -29.33 -13.37 -12.27
C GLU A 97 -29.92 -12.23 -11.44
N SER A 98 -31.01 -12.47 -10.70
CA SER A 98 -31.60 -11.46 -9.81
C SER A 98 -30.77 -11.17 -8.54
N ARG A 99 -29.84 -12.07 -8.18
CA ARG A 99 -28.96 -11.92 -7.01
C ARG A 99 -27.68 -11.16 -7.32
N ALA A 100 -27.15 -11.28 -8.54
CA ALA A 100 -25.90 -10.63 -8.94
C ALA A 100 -25.90 -9.08 -8.81
N PRO A 101 -26.94 -8.34 -9.22
CA PRO A 101 -27.02 -6.89 -9.02
C PRO A 101 -27.14 -6.49 -7.55
N ALA A 102 -27.84 -7.30 -6.74
CA ALA A 102 -27.97 -7.07 -5.31
C ALA A 102 -26.65 -7.31 -4.56
N ASP A 103 -25.89 -8.34 -4.96
CA ASP A 103 -24.56 -8.63 -4.40
C ASP A 103 -23.52 -7.58 -4.80
N GLU A 104 -23.62 -7.00 -6.01
CA GLU A 104 -22.80 -5.87 -6.43
C GLU A 104 -23.14 -4.58 -5.67
N HIS A 105 -24.43 -4.27 -5.49
CA HIS A 105 -24.88 -3.13 -4.70
C HIS A 105 -24.47 -3.26 -3.22
N LEU A 106 -24.65 -4.44 -2.62
CA LEU A 106 -24.22 -4.72 -1.25
C LEU A 106 -22.69 -4.65 -1.08
N ARG A 107 -21.92 -5.05 -2.11
CA ARG A 107 -20.46 -4.82 -2.15
C ARG A 107 -20.15 -3.34 -2.17
N GLY A 108 -20.79 -2.57 -3.05
CA GLY A 108 -20.65 -1.11 -3.10
C GLY A 108 -20.97 -0.44 -1.75
N CYS A 109 -22.10 -0.78 -1.12
CA CYS A 109 -22.45 -0.27 0.21
C CYS A 109 -21.44 -0.71 1.28
N ARG A 110 -20.91 -1.94 1.22
CA ARG A 110 -19.89 -2.42 2.16
C ARG A 110 -18.57 -1.67 1.98
N ASP A 111 -18.16 -1.41 0.75
CA ASP A 111 -16.97 -0.63 0.44
C ASP A 111 -17.14 0.83 0.90
N GLU A 112 -18.32 1.41 0.69
CA GLU A 112 -18.67 2.75 1.17
C GLU A 112 -18.69 2.83 2.71
N ILE A 113 -19.33 1.88 3.39
CA ILE A 113 -19.32 1.78 4.87
C ILE A 113 -17.89 1.60 5.38
N THR A 114 -17.08 0.76 4.73
CA THR A 114 -15.68 0.55 5.10
C THR A 114 -14.87 1.84 4.93
N SER A 115 -15.09 2.56 3.83
CA SER A 115 -14.49 3.87 3.55
C SER A 115 -14.88 4.90 4.60
N LEU A 116 -16.18 5.05 4.88
CA LEU A 116 -16.70 5.97 5.90
C LEU A 116 -16.20 5.62 7.31
N SER A 117 -16.13 4.34 7.65
CA SER A 117 -15.61 3.89 8.94
C SER A 117 -14.13 4.25 9.12
N ARG A 118 -13.31 4.13 8.07
CA ARG A 118 -11.93 4.62 8.07
C ARG A 118 -11.86 6.14 8.24
N LYS A 119 -12.71 6.90 7.55
CA LYS A 119 -12.79 8.37 7.69
C LYS A 119 -13.14 8.78 9.13
N VAL A 120 -14.15 8.13 9.73
CA VAL A 120 -14.55 8.36 11.12
C VAL A 120 -13.42 8.03 12.10
N ALA A 121 -12.69 6.94 11.86
CA ALA A 121 -11.52 6.59 12.67
C ALA A 121 -10.43 7.67 12.58
N LEU A 122 -10.10 8.14 11.36
CA LEU A 122 -9.13 9.21 11.13
C LEU A 122 -9.51 10.52 11.85
N VAL A 123 -10.77 10.94 11.75
CA VAL A 123 -11.29 12.13 12.45
C VAL A 123 -11.20 11.97 13.97
N ARG A 124 -11.48 10.76 14.50
CA ARG A 124 -11.35 10.47 15.93
C ARG A 124 -9.89 10.55 16.39
N THR A 125 -8.96 9.95 15.67
CA THR A 125 -7.53 10.00 16.00
C THR A 125 -7.01 11.44 15.94
N ALA A 126 -7.39 12.21 14.92
CA ALA A 126 -7.08 13.65 14.84
C ALA A 126 -7.58 14.42 16.07
N SER A 127 -8.77 14.06 16.57
CA SER A 127 -9.40 14.70 17.73
C SER A 127 -8.80 14.26 19.07
N GLN A 128 -8.18 13.09 19.14
CA GLN A 128 -7.55 12.53 20.36
C GLN A 128 -6.12 13.04 20.60
N GLY A 129 -5.53 13.74 19.63
CA GLY A 129 -4.26 14.47 19.79
C GLY A 129 -2.98 13.63 19.65
N ASP A 130 -3.05 12.33 19.36
CA ASP A 130 -1.86 11.55 18.98
C ASP A 130 -1.55 11.75 17.48
N ALA A 131 -0.82 12.83 17.18
CA ALA A 131 -0.44 13.18 15.81
C ALA A 131 0.36 12.06 15.12
N ALA A 132 1.21 11.33 15.86
CA ALA A 132 1.99 10.25 15.26
C ALA A 132 1.09 9.09 14.82
N GLU A 133 0.08 8.76 15.63
CA GLU A 133 -0.93 7.76 15.26
C GLU A 133 -1.73 8.21 14.03
N PHE A 134 -2.23 9.44 14.02
CA PHE A 134 -2.97 10.04 12.90
C PHE A 134 -2.21 9.91 11.57
N TRP A 135 -0.93 10.25 11.59
CA TRP A 135 -0.07 10.22 10.40
C TRP A 135 0.52 8.83 10.06
N SER A 136 0.45 7.86 10.97
CA SER A 136 0.94 6.50 10.77
C SER A 136 -0.01 5.59 10.01
N THR A 137 -1.22 6.07 9.70
CA THR A 137 -2.18 5.35 8.85
C THR A 137 -1.52 4.89 7.55
N SER A 138 -1.91 3.70 7.08
CA SER A 138 -1.24 3.05 5.95
C SER A 138 -0.99 4.04 4.80
N PRO A 139 0.23 4.05 4.24
CA PRO A 139 0.56 4.90 3.11
C PRO A 139 -0.45 4.68 1.98
N GLY A 140 -0.99 5.77 1.42
CA GLY A 140 -1.84 5.73 0.25
C GLY A 140 -0.99 5.49 -1.01
N LEU A 141 -1.44 6.05 -2.14
CA LEU A 141 -0.67 6.07 -3.38
C LEU A 141 0.63 6.84 -3.17
N ARG A 142 1.76 6.14 -3.25
CA ARG A 142 3.12 6.69 -3.27
C ARG A 142 3.58 6.92 -4.70
N MET A 143 4.68 7.66 -4.85
CA MET A 143 5.44 7.62 -6.10
C MET A 143 5.99 6.22 -6.36
N ASP A 144 6.05 5.84 -7.64
CA ASP A 144 6.68 4.60 -8.07
C ASP A 144 8.13 4.51 -7.59
N ASP A 145 8.51 3.33 -7.12
CA ASP A 145 9.84 3.03 -6.59
C ASP A 145 10.35 4.02 -5.52
N TYR A 146 9.46 4.69 -4.78
CA TYR A 146 9.80 5.73 -3.81
C TYR A 146 10.98 5.35 -2.89
N VAL A 147 10.93 4.17 -2.28
CA VAL A 147 11.96 3.67 -1.36
C VAL A 147 13.32 3.56 -2.05
N ARG A 148 13.35 3.05 -3.29
CA ARG A 148 14.57 2.92 -4.08
C ARG A 148 15.08 4.29 -4.52
N ARG A 149 14.20 5.14 -5.07
CA ARG A 149 14.56 6.48 -5.56
C ARG A 149 15.14 7.36 -4.45
N LEU A 150 14.49 7.38 -3.29
CA LEU A 150 15.01 8.08 -2.12
C LEU A 150 16.25 7.36 -1.57
N GLY A 151 16.30 6.03 -1.64
CA GLY A 151 17.47 5.22 -1.32
C GLY A 151 18.69 5.48 -2.21
N ASP A 152 18.50 6.04 -3.42
CA ASP A 152 19.52 6.38 -4.41
C ASP A 152 19.79 7.90 -4.51
N SER A 153 18.97 8.74 -3.86
CA SER A 153 19.07 10.21 -3.94
C SER A 153 20.33 10.80 -3.29
N ILE A 154 20.64 12.06 -3.63
CA ILE A 154 21.55 12.89 -2.83
C ILE A 154 21.11 12.92 -1.35
N PRO A 155 22.02 13.12 -0.38
CA PRO A 155 21.66 13.17 1.03
C PRO A 155 20.69 14.31 1.33
N VAL A 156 19.52 13.94 1.88
CA VAL A 156 18.51 14.88 2.38
C VAL A 156 18.45 14.78 3.90
N CYS A 157 18.84 15.87 4.55
CA CYS A 157 18.98 15.99 6.00
C CYS A 157 17.84 16.82 6.60
N LEU A 158 16.99 16.20 7.40
CA LEU A 158 15.95 16.85 8.19
C LEU A 158 16.47 17.21 9.58
N PHE A 159 16.29 18.47 9.98
CA PHE A 159 16.52 18.90 11.36
C PHE A 159 15.17 19.09 12.05
N ALA A 160 14.84 18.19 12.98
CA ALA A 160 13.52 18.17 13.59
C ALA A 160 13.54 17.81 15.08
N ASN A 161 12.69 18.50 15.84
CA ASN A 161 12.39 18.27 17.25
C ASN A 161 11.13 19.05 17.61
N GLN A 162 10.23 18.42 18.38
CA GLN A 162 8.97 19.02 18.82
C GLN A 162 9.14 20.14 19.86
N LYS A 163 10.28 20.19 20.54
CA LYS A 163 10.58 21.29 21.47
C LYS A 163 10.96 22.54 20.67
N GLY A 164 10.24 23.64 20.91
CA GLY A 164 10.60 24.96 20.39
C GLY A 164 11.91 25.46 20.97
N GLY A 165 12.64 26.30 20.23
CA GLY A 165 13.84 26.96 20.74
C GLY A 165 15.07 26.08 21.01
N VAL A 166 15.13 24.87 20.46
CA VAL A 166 16.31 23.97 20.59
C VAL A 166 17.40 24.20 19.53
N GLY A 167 17.31 25.28 18.75
CA GLY A 167 18.33 25.63 17.76
C GLY A 167 18.25 24.89 16.42
N LYS A 168 17.07 24.37 16.01
CA LYS A 168 16.87 23.69 14.72
C LYS A 168 17.25 24.57 13.52
N THR A 169 16.53 25.67 13.35
CA THR A 169 16.76 26.66 12.28
C THR A 169 18.19 27.17 12.26
N THR A 170 18.72 27.50 13.44
CA THR A 170 20.09 27.98 13.59
C THR A 170 21.09 26.95 13.07
N LEU A 171 20.94 25.68 13.45
CA LEU A 171 21.82 24.61 13.00
C LEU A 171 21.67 24.37 11.49
N SER A 172 20.43 24.30 10.99
CA SER A 172 20.11 24.14 9.57
C SER A 172 20.78 25.21 8.70
N ALA A 173 20.61 26.49 9.05
CA ALA A 173 21.15 27.62 8.30
C ALA A 173 22.68 27.62 8.28
N ASN A 174 23.31 27.42 9.45
CA ASN A 174 24.76 27.50 9.56
C ASN A 174 25.46 26.28 8.94
N LEU A 175 24.89 25.08 9.05
CA LEU A 175 25.41 23.92 8.34
C LEU A 175 25.26 24.06 6.82
N ALA A 176 24.13 24.57 6.33
CA ALA A 176 23.94 24.84 4.91
C ALA A 176 25.00 25.82 4.37
N ALA A 177 25.25 26.91 5.10
CA ALA A 177 26.30 27.87 4.76
C ALA A 177 27.71 27.26 4.84
N CYS A 178 27.98 26.42 5.85
CA CYS A 178 29.26 25.73 6.00
C CYS A 178 29.57 24.82 4.82
N TYR A 179 28.63 23.95 4.43
CA TYR A 179 28.81 23.08 3.26
C TYR A 179 28.97 23.89 1.96
N ALA A 180 28.17 24.95 1.80
CA ALA A 180 28.26 25.82 0.63
C ALA A 180 29.62 26.55 0.54
N ALA A 181 30.14 27.05 1.65
CA ALA A 181 31.45 27.69 1.73
C ALA A 181 32.60 26.70 1.48
N ARG A 182 32.43 25.43 1.85
CA ARG A 182 33.33 24.31 1.53
C ARG A 182 33.20 23.81 0.09
N GLY A 183 32.26 24.37 -0.68
CA GLY A 183 32.14 24.15 -2.11
C GLY A 183 31.04 23.20 -2.56
N GLU A 184 30.22 22.66 -1.64
CA GLU A 184 29.04 21.86 -2.01
C GLU A 184 27.93 22.75 -2.57
N ARG A 185 27.17 22.24 -3.55
CA ARG A 185 25.91 22.87 -4.00
C ARG A 185 24.78 22.43 -3.07
N VAL A 186 24.26 23.36 -2.27
CA VAL A 186 23.31 23.08 -1.20
C VAL A 186 21.96 23.72 -1.48
N LEU A 187 20.89 22.95 -1.27
CA LEU A 187 19.53 23.46 -1.23
C LEU A 187 19.01 23.44 0.23
N ALA A 188 18.66 24.59 0.77
CA ALA A 188 17.99 24.70 2.06
C ALA A 188 16.47 24.88 1.88
N ILE A 189 15.65 24.21 2.67
CA ILE A 189 14.19 24.32 2.59
C ILE A 189 13.63 24.64 3.97
N ASP A 190 12.90 25.75 4.04
CA ASP A 190 12.13 26.12 5.22
C ASP A 190 10.73 25.49 5.13
N LEU A 191 10.31 24.80 6.18
CA LEU A 191 8.95 24.26 6.32
C LEU A 191 8.23 24.83 7.55
N ASP A 192 8.85 25.79 8.26
CA ASP A 192 8.22 26.47 9.39
C ASP A 192 7.59 27.78 8.88
N TYR A 193 6.27 27.91 9.01
CA TYR A 193 5.53 29.09 8.57
C TYR A 193 5.96 30.38 9.30
N GLN A 194 6.69 30.27 10.42
CA GLN A 194 7.36 31.40 11.07
C GLN A 194 8.52 31.97 10.24
N GLY A 195 8.98 31.28 9.20
CA GLY A 195 9.97 31.77 8.24
C GLY A 195 11.33 32.10 8.85
N SER A 196 11.72 31.40 9.92
CA SER A 196 12.95 31.73 10.65
C SER A 196 14.21 31.42 9.83
N LEU A 197 14.22 30.32 9.07
CA LEU A 197 15.34 30.00 8.17
C LEU A 197 15.36 30.99 7.01
N THR A 198 14.19 31.26 6.45
CA THR A 198 13.98 32.24 5.37
C THR A 198 14.52 33.63 5.77
N SER A 199 14.21 34.09 6.98
CA SER A 199 14.68 35.37 7.51
C SER A 199 16.20 35.45 7.61
N LEU A 200 16.87 34.38 8.07
CA LEU A 200 18.34 34.30 8.10
C LEU A 200 18.96 34.38 6.70
N MET A 201 18.34 33.72 5.72
CA MET A 201 18.81 33.71 4.33
C MET A 201 18.63 35.09 3.66
N LEU A 202 17.52 35.77 3.93
CA LEU A 202 17.24 37.12 3.43
C LEU A 202 18.17 38.16 4.05
N ALA A 203 18.36 38.12 5.38
CA ALA A 203 19.31 38.98 6.07
C ALA A 203 20.74 38.81 5.50
N GLN A 204 21.16 37.57 5.27
CA GLN A 204 22.46 37.26 4.67
C GLN A 204 22.60 37.78 3.22
N SER A 205 21.55 37.62 2.41
CA SER A 205 21.54 38.09 1.02
C SER A 205 21.28 39.60 0.89
N ARG A 206 21.07 40.30 2.02
CA ARG A 206 20.69 41.72 2.09
C ARG A 206 19.45 42.04 1.27
N GLN A 207 18.53 41.08 1.20
CA GLN A 207 17.25 41.22 0.53
C GLN A 207 16.17 41.58 1.54
N ARG A 208 15.13 42.28 1.07
CA ARG A 208 13.93 42.51 1.87
C ARG A 208 12.95 41.37 1.62
N PRO A 209 12.19 40.95 2.64
CA PRO A 209 11.09 40.04 2.43
C PRO A 209 10.13 40.62 1.39
N THR A 210 9.85 39.86 0.34
CA THR A 210 8.67 40.11 -0.49
C THR A 210 7.51 39.39 0.18
N GLU A 211 6.62 40.14 0.82
CA GLU A 211 5.44 39.57 1.47
C GLU A 211 4.52 38.90 0.42
N PHE A 212 4.47 37.57 0.46
CA PHE A 212 3.52 36.64 -0.18
C PHE A 212 3.60 36.43 -1.71
N PRO A 213 3.42 35.16 -2.20
CA PRO A 213 3.26 33.87 -1.50
C PRO A 213 4.58 33.09 -1.26
N SER A 214 4.59 32.16 -0.29
CA SER A 214 5.76 31.31 0.01
C SER A 214 6.16 30.41 -1.17
N ALA A 215 7.46 30.33 -1.46
CA ALA A 215 7.96 29.44 -2.51
C ALA A 215 7.63 27.97 -2.22
N VAL A 216 7.64 27.57 -0.94
CA VAL A 216 7.33 26.20 -0.54
C VAL A 216 5.88 25.78 -0.82
N ASP A 217 4.95 26.75 -0.92
CA ASP A 217 3.55 26.49 -1.30
C ASP A 217 3.48 25.82 -2.68
N LEU A 218 4.36 26.22 -3.60
CA LEU A 218 4.42 25.70 -4.96
C LEU A 218 4.85 24.23 -5.00
N LEU A 219 5.68 23.80 -4.06
CA LEU A 219 6.15 22.40 -3.97
C LEU A 219 5.09 21.45 -3.41
N HIS A 220 4.11 22.01 -2.68
CA HIS A 220 3.02 21.27 -2.03
C HIS A 220 1.71 21.28 -2.82
N ARG A 221 1.71 21.82 -4.04
CA ARG A 221 0.55 21.73 -4.95
C ARG A 221 0.39 20.32 -5.52
N ASP A 222 -0.77 20.06 -6.10
CA ASP A 222 -1.07 18.78 -6.76
C ASP A 222 -0.10 18.46 -7.90
N GLU A 223 0.44 19.48 -8.56
CA GLU A 223 1.46 19.38 -9.62
C GLU A 223 2.63 20.31 -9.32
N LEU A 224 3.85 19.89 -9.70
CA LEU A 224 5.02 20.76 -9.60
C LEU A 224 4.96 21.81 -10.71
N PRO A 225 5.35 23.07 -10.42
CA PRO A 225 5.41 24.09 -11.45
C PRO A 225 6.47 23.74 -12.49
N GLU A 226 6.21 24.01 -13.76
CA GLU A 226 7.16 23.75 -14.88
C GLU A 226 8.55 24.32 -14.61
N LEU A 227 8.61 25.49 -13.96
CA LEU A 227 9.86 26.16 -13.59
C LEU A 227 10.76 25.29 -12.70
N TRP A 228 10.19 24.44 -11.84
CA TRP A 228 10.94 23.54 -10.95
C TRP A 228 11.74 22.48 -11.71
N SER A 229 11.35 22.18 -12.95
CA SER A 229 12.07 21.24 -13.82
C SER A 229 13.39 21.80 -14.36
N GLY A 230 13.61 23.12 -14.27
CA GLY A 230 14.84 23.75 -14.78
C GLY A 230 15.52 24.73 -13.82
N SER A 231 14.86 25.12 -12.73
CA SER A 231 15.45 25.99 -11.72
C SER A 231 14.76 25.82 -10.36
N ALA A 232 15.52 25.90 -9.28
CA ALA A 232 14.91 26.01 -7.96
C ALA A 232 14.28 27.40 -7.80
N ILE A 233 13.13 27.44 -7.14
CA ILE A 233 12.46 28.69 -6.78
C ILE A 233 13.21 29.27 -5.57
N VAL A 234 14.05 30.26 -5.83
CA VAL A 234 14.84 30.96 -4.82
C VAL A 234 14.42 32.42 -4.73
N GLU A 235 14.25 32.95 -3.52
CA GLU A 235 14.02 34.38 -3.31
C GLU A 235 15.33 35.18 -3.40
N GLY A 236 16.46 34.53 -3.10
CA GLY A 236 17.79 35.13 -3.09
C GLY A 236 18.92 34.12 -3.01
N LYS A 237 20.14 34.63 -2.83
CA LYS A 237 21.34 33.81 -2.62
C LYS A 237 22.10 34.27 -1.38
N ALA A 238 21.99 33.50 -0.30
CA ALA A 238 22.79 33.71 0.90
C ALA A 238 24.29 33.42 0.67
N HIS A 239 24.59 32.54 -0.28
CA HIS A 239 25.91 32.24 -0.80
C HIS A 239 25.78 31.73 -2.25
N HIS A 240 26.82 31.87 -3.09
CA HIS A 240 26.72 31.53 -4.52
C HIS A 240 26.43 30.03 -4.81
N LYS A 241 26.69 29.15 -3.83
CA LYS A 241 26.37 27.71 -3.84
C LYS A 241 25.27 27.30 -2.86
N LEU A 242 24.55 28.26 -2.28
CA LEU A 242 23.46 28.03 -1.35
C LEU A 242 22.18 28.65 -1.90
N ASP A 243 21.31 27.78 -2.41
CA ASP A 243 19.96 28.12 -2.81
C ASP A 243 19.00 27.76 -1.67
N TYR A 244 17.87 28.47 -1.58
CA TYR A 244 16.86 28.18 -0.56
C TYR A 244 15.42 28.37 -1.03
N VAL A 245 14.53 27.56 -0.49
CA VAL A 245 13.07 27.68 -0.67
C VAL A 245 12.48 28.30 0.60
N SER A 246 11.79 29.43 0.43
CA SER A 246 11.21 30.22 1.50
C SER A 246 9.88 29.66 2.03
N CYS A 247 9.62 29.95 3.30
CA CYS A 247 8.36 29.66 3.98
C CYS A 247 7.88 30.90 4.76
N TRP A 248 6.57 31.13 4.72
CA TRP A 248 5.88 32.24 5.38
C TRP A 248 4.50 31.77 5.87
N TYR A 249 3.75 32.67 6.50
CA TYR A 249 2.44 32.39 7.07
C TYR A 249 1.39 31.82 6.09
N SER A 250 1.55 31.97 4.76
CA SER A 250 0.62 31.34 3.81
C SER A 250 0.70 29.81 3.84
N PHE A 251 1.86 29.25 4.21
CA PHE A 251 2.06 27.82 4.29
C PHE A 251 1.20 27.17 5.39
N GLU A 252 0.99 27.84 6.53
CA GLU A 252 0.11 27.32 7.60
C GLU A 252 -1.32 27.05 7.08
N LYS A 253 -1.84 27.98 6.26
CA LYS A 253 -3.16 27.82 5.63
C LYS A 253 -3.17 26.66 4.65
N LEU A 254 -2.09 26.49 3.87
CA LEU A 254 -1.95 25.39 2.93
C LEU A 254 -1.87 24.04 3.66
N GLU A 255 -1.07 23.92 4.72
CA GLU A 255 -0.94 22.72 5.54
C GLU A 255 -2.31 22.25 6.05
N ARG A 256 -3.07 23.16 6.65
CA ARG A 256 -4.43 22.86 7.13
C ARG A 256 -5.35 22.41 6.00
N ASN A 257 -5.31 23.08 4.85
CA ASN A 257 -6.15 22.70 3.71
C ASN A 257 -5.80 21.30 3.19
N MET A 258 -4.50 20.98 3.09
CA MET A 258 -4.05 19.63 2.72
C MET A 258 -4.54 18.58 3.73
N GLU A 259 -4.40 18.85 5.04
CA GLU A 259 -4.89 17.97 6.10
C GLU A 259 -6.39 17.71 5.98
N TYR A 260 -7.20 18.75 5.75
CA TYR A 260 -8.65 18.59 5.55
C TYR A 260 -8.97 17.76 4.30
N SER A 261 -8.38 18.10 3.16
CA SER A 261 -8.60 17.37 1.91
C SER A 261 -8.20 15.90 2.03
N TRP A 262 -7.11 15.61 2.74
CA TRP A 262 -6.65 14.24 2.97
C TRP A 262 -7.60 13.45 3.88
N VAL A 263 -8.05 14.04 4.99
CA VAL A 263 -9.03 13.40 5.90
C VAL A 263 -10.37 13.14 5.21
N LEU A 264 -10.80 14.04 4.32
CA LEU A 264 -12.03 13.88 3.55
C LEU A 264 -11.88 12.89 2.37
N ALA A 265 -10.65 12.42 2.10
CA ALA A 265 -10.28 11.61 0.94
C ALA A 265 -10.61 12.30 -0.40
N ASP A 266 -10.40 13.61 -0.45
CA ASP A 266 -10.58 14.48 -1.63
C ASP A 266 -9.24 14.77 -2.33
N SER A 267 -8.13 14.19 -1.86
CA SER A 267 -6.82 14.30 -2.51
C SER A 267 -6.61 13.19 -3.54
N LYS A 268 -6.04 13.55 -4.69
CA LYS A 268 -5.67 12.59 -5.75
C LYS A 268 -4.41 11.79 -5.42
N ASP A 269 -3.60 12.31 -4.50
CA ASP A 269 -2.32 11.78 -4.06
C ASP A 269 -2.24 11.72 -2.52
N ASP A 270 -1.20 11.07 -2.02
CA ASP A 270 -0.87 11.10 -0.60
C ASP A 270 -0.06 12.37 -0.28
N ILE A 271 -0.71 13.31 0.40
CA ILE A 271 -0.17 14.63 0.71
C ILE A 271 1.18 14.60 1.44
N ARG A 272 1.52 13.48 2.09
CA ARG A 272 2.78 13.31 2.85
C ARG A 272 4.00 13.26 1.95
N TYR A 273 3.85 13.01 0.65
CA TYR A 273 4.97 12.77 -0.28
C TYR A 273 5.17 13.91 -1.31
N ARG A 274 4.44 15.03 -1.19
CA ARG A 274 4.50 16.12 -2.19
C ARG A 274 5.88 16.78 -2.25
N LEU A 275 6.51 17.01 -1.10
CA LEU A 275 7.89 17.50 -1.06
C LEU A 275 8.89 16.45 -1.57
N ALA A 276 8.68 15.17 -1.25
CA ALA A 276 9.55 14.09 -1.74
C ALA A 276 9.57 14.07 -3.27
N ARG A 277 8.42 14.30 -3.93
CA ARG A 277 8.33 14.45 -5.39
C ARG A 277 9.18 15.60 -5.92
N ALA A 278 9.16 16.75 -5.24
CA ALA A 278 9.97 17.90 -5.61
C ALA A 278 11.47 17.61 -5.46
N ILE A 279 11.87 16.96 -4.36
CA ILE A 279 13.27 16.64 -4.07
C ILE A 279 13.82 15.56 -5.00
N LEU A 280 13.01 14.55 -5.33
CA LEU A 280 13.40 13.44 -6.21
C LEU A 280 13.29 13.79 -7.71
N SER A 281 13.03 15.05 -8.05
CA SER A 281 13.06 15.52 -9.44
C SER A 281 14.49 15.47 -9.99
N GLU A 282 14.61 15.21 -11.29
CA GLU A 282 15.92 15.14 -11.97
C GLU A 282 16.72 16.43 -11.79
N HIS A 283 16.04 17.58 -11.89
CA HIS A 283 16.66 18.90 -11.68
C HIS A 283 17.36 19.00 -10.32
N VAL A 284 16.68 18.65 -9.22
CA VAL A 284 17.24 18.74 -7.87
C VAL A 284 18.40 17.75 -7.70
N GLN A 285 18.22 16.52 -8.16
CA GLN A 285 19.24 15.46 -8.04
C GLN A 285 20.52 15.78 -8.84
N ASN A 286 20.42 16.47 -9.97
CA ASN A 286 21.57 16.85 -10.80
C ASN A 286 22.20 18.18 -10.36
N THR A 287 21.42 19.09 -9.79
CA THR A 287 21.88 20.44 -9.43
C THR A 287 22.57 20.48 -8.08
N TYR A 288 22.04 19.77 -7.08
CA TYR A 288 22.53 19.86 -5.70
C TYR A 288 23.28 18.60 -5.29
N GLU A 289 24.18 18.76 -4.33
CA GLU A 289 24.89 17.65 -3.69
C GLU A 289 24.25 17.29 -2.35
N ARG A 290 23.49 18.22 -1.76
CA ARG A 290 22.87 18.06 -0.44
C ARG A 290 21.62 18.92 -0.30
N VAL A 291 20.62 18.37 0.37
CA VAL A 291 19.42 19.10 0.80
C VAL A 291 19.38 19.17 2.32
N ILE A 292 19.09 20.35 2.86
CA ILE A 292 18.88 20.59 4.30
C ILE A 292 17.46 21.11 4.50
N ILE A 293 16.69 20.46 5.36
CA ILE A 293 15.30 20.80 5.64
C ILE A 293 15.17 21.23 7.10
N ASP A 294 14.65 22.44 7.33
CA ASP A 294 14.27 22.91 8.65
C ASP A 294 12.78 22.60 8.92
N ALA A 295 12.53 21.78 9.93
CA ALA A 295 11.17 21.29 10.20
C ALA A 295 10.41 22.19 11.19
N PRO A 296 9.09 22.32 11.03
CA PRO A 296 8.25 22.98 12.04
C PRO A 296 8.28 22.19 13.36
N PRO A 297 7.99 22.85 14.50
CA PRO A 297 7.99 22.20 15.81
C PRO A 297 6.81 21.25 16.04
N ARG A 298 5.77 21.29 15.22
CA ARG A 298 4.60 20.39 15.35
C ARG A 298 4.63 19.35 14.24
N MET A 299 4.08 18.16 14.50
CA MET A 299 3.91 17.11 13.47
C MET A 299 2.71 17.43 12.57
N THR A 300 2.81 18.52 11.81
CA THR A 300 1.86 18.95 10.78
C THR A 300 2.18 18.33 9.42
N ALA A 301 1.35 18.54 8.41
CA ALA A 301 1.62 18.08 7.04
C ALA A 301 3.02 18.46 6.52
N GLY A 302 3.54 19.65 6.84
CA GLY A 302 4.88 20.10 6.48
C GLY A 302 5.98 19.28 7.16
N PHE A 303 5.85 18.98 8.47
CA PHE A 303 6.77 18.06 9.15
C PHE A 303 6.82 16.70 8.43
N LEU A 304 5.66 16.16 8.07
CA LEU A 304 5.55 14.85 7.43
C LEU A 304 6.14 14.87 6.03
N ASN A 305 5.93 15.95 5.27
CA ASN A 305 6.58 16.16 3.98
C ASN A 305 8.10 16.21 4.09
N GLY A 306 8.62 16.95 5.07
CA GLY A 306 10.05 16.95 5.39
C GLY A 306 10.57 15.56 5.72
N LEU A 307 9.83 14.80 6.53
CA LEU A 307 10.17 13.44 6.93
C LEU A 307 10.19 12.47 5.74
N CYS A 308 9.18 12.49 4.89
CA CYS A 308 9.10 11.65 3.69
C CYS A 308 10.07 12.09 2.58
N ALA A 309 10.54 13.34 2.58
CA ALA A 309 11.57 13.77 1.65
C ALA A 309 13.00 13.35 2.07
N SER A 310 13.18 12.88 3.31
CA SER A 310 14.51 12.80 3.93
C SER A 310 15.08 11.40 4.07
N ASN A 311 16.41 11.30 3.99
CA ASN A 311 17.17 10.10 4.29
C ASN A 311 17.64 10.10 5.75
N TYR A 312 18.03 11.27 6.25
CA TYR A 312 18.71 11.43 7.53
C TYR A 312 17.97 12.42 8.41
N LEU A 313 17.60 11.99 9.62
CA LEU A 313 17.00 12.83 10.64
C LEU A 313 18.05 13.17 11.71
N PHE A 314 18.26 14.46 11.93
CA PHE A 314 19.04 14.99 13.05
C PHE A 314 18.10 15.65 14.06
N VAL A 315 18.36 15.42 15.35
CA VAL A 315 17.54 15.90 16.45
C VAL A 315 18.34 16.89 17.30
N PRO A 316 18.21 18.21 17.06
CA PRO A 316 18.83 19.22 17.91
C PRO A 316 18.15 19.24 19.27
N THR A 317 18.91 19.30 20.35
CA THR A 317 18.36 19.35 21.71
C THR A 317 19.23 20.18 22.64
N VAL A 318 18.62 20.84 23.62
CA VAL A 318 19.35 21.34 24.78
C VAL A 318 19.77 20.11 25.61
N VAL A 319 20.99 20.12 26.16
CA VAL A 319 21.55 18.97 26.86
C VAL A 319 21.26 19.06 28.36
N ASP A 320 19.99 18.84 28.72
CA ASP A 320 19.51 18.77 30.10
C ASP A 320 18.63 17.53 30.31
N HIS A 321 18.37 17.18 31.58
CA HIS A 321 17.61 15.96 31.92
C HIS A 321 16.17 15.95 31.37
N VAL A 322 15.50 17.11 31.32
CA VAL A 322 14.12 17.21 30.81
C VAL A 322 14.09 16.94 29.30
N SER A 323 15.08 17.49 28.59
CA SER A 323 15.23 17.35 27.15
C SER A 323 15.61 15.92 26.76
N ALA A 324 16.38 15.21 27.59
CA ALA A 324 16.69 13.79 27.39
C ALA A 324 15.43 12.89 27.36
N ILE A 325 14.44 13.20 28.20
CA ILE A 325 13.15 12.49 28.19
C ILE A 325 12.37 12.83 26.91
N ALA A 326 12.31 14.12 26.55
CA ALA A 326 11.59 14.59 25.37
C ALA A 326 12.13 13.97 24.06
N VAL A 327 13.46 13.86 23.92
CA VAL A 327 14.10 13.25 22.75
C VAL A 327 13.71 11.76 22.62
N GLY A 328 13.64 11.02 23.73
CA GLY A 328 13.17 9.63 23.73
C GLY A 328 11.71 9.48 23.28
N THR A 329 10.83 10.36 23.75
CA THR A 329 9.42 10.40 23.34
C THR A 329 9.30 10.72 21.84
N PHE A 330 10.06 11.69 21.35
CA PHE A 330 10.11 12.03 19.93
C PHE A 330 10.60 10.86 19.08
N ALA A 331 11.66 10.16 19.50
CA ALA A 331 12.14 8.97 18.79
C ALA A 331 11.09 7.85 18.71
N LYS A 332 10.27 7.65 19.76
CA LYS A 332 9.15 6.69 19.70
C LYS A 332 8.10 7.08 18.66
N GLN A 333 7.79 8.37 18.54
CA GLN A 333 6.87 8.87 17.52
C GLN A 333 7.45 8.71 16.12
N VAL A 334 8.73 9.05 15.92
CA VAL A 334 9.43 8.81 14.64
C VAL A 334 9.43 7.33 14.28
N ARG A 335 9.66 6.42 15.24
CA ARG A 335 9.54 4.97 14.99
C ARG A 335 8.16 4.57 14.47
N ARG A 336 7.08 5.15 15.02
CA ARG A 336 5.71 4.89 14.54
C ARG A 336 5.48 5.40 13.11
N LEU A 337 6.25 6.39 12.66
CA LEU A 337 6.22 6.91 11.29
C LEU A 337 7.18 6.18 10.32
N GLN A 338 7.99 5.23 10.79
CA GLN A 338 8.85 4.45 9.89
C GLN A 338 8.08 3.73 8.75
N PRO A 339 6.85 3.23 8.92
CA PRO A 339 6.09 2.66 7.81
C PRO A 339 5.88 3.62 6.64
N ILE A 340 5.79 4.93 6.87
CA ILE A 340 5.61 5.94 5.81
C ILE A 340 6.95 6.31 5.14
N ASN A 341 8.07 6.26 5.86
CA ASN A 341 9.41 6.37 5.29
C ASN A 341 10.37 5.33 5.91
N PRO A 342 10.47 4.11 5.33
CA PRO A 342 11.20 3.00 5.94
C PRO A 342 12.73 3.10 5.84
N ILE A 343 13.25 4.06 5.07
CA ILE A 343 14.69 4.28 4.92
C ILE A 343 15.19 5.49 5.70
N LEU A 344 14.30 6.20 6.40
CA LEU A 344 14.69 7.33 7.23
C LEU A 344 15.55 6.84 8.40
N LYS A 345 16.81 7.25 8.41
CA LYS A 345 17.73 6.99 9.52
C LYS A 345 17.67 8.14 10.52
N LEU A 346 17.38 7.86 11.79
CA LEU A 346 17.71 8.79 12.87
C LEU A 346 19.24 8.83 12.99
N ALA A 347 19.85 9.80 12.33
CA ALA A 347 21.27 9.86 12.06
C ALA A 347 22.06 10.37 13.27
N GLY A 348 21.52 11.32 14.02
CA GLY A 348 22.15 11.76 15.27
C GLY A 348 21.36 12.76 16.10
N ILE A 349 21.75 12.89 17.37
CA ILE A 349 21.26 13.89 18.32
C ILE A 349 22.36 14.93 18.47
N VAL A 350 22.02 16.20 18.25
CA VAL A 350 22.97 17.31 18.29
C VAL A 350 22.73 18.12 19.56
N GLY A 351 23.74 18.18 20.43
CA GLY A 351 23.72 19.05 21.60
C GLY A 351 23.77 20.52 21.20
N THR A 352 22.90 21.35 21.78
CA THR A 352 22.80 22.79 21.51
C THR A 352 22.75 23.59 22.80
N MET A 353 23.01 24.90 22.66
CA MET A 353 23.02 25.88 23.74
C MET A 353 24.01 25.55 24.87
N THR A 354 25.12 24.90 24.55
CA THR A 354 26.18 24.57 25.51
C THR A 354 27.06 25.79 25.82
N SER A 355 27.92 25.69 26.84
CA SER A 355 28.92 26.72 27.19
C SER A 355 30.25 26.57 26.44
N VAL A 356 30.50 25.40 25.86
CA VAL A 356 31.72 25.01 25.12
C VAL A 356 31.33 24.27 23.82
N ASP A 357 32.29 24.09 22.90
CA ASP A 357 32.05 23.54 21.56
C ASP A 357 32.11 21.99 21.51
N TYR A 358 32.31 21.35 22.67
CA TYR A 358 32.23 19.89 22.89
C TYR A 358 31.21 19.55 23.98
N LEU A 359 30.79 18.29 24.13
CA LEU A 359 29.87 17.89 25.19
C LEU A 359 30.50 18.14 26.59
N PRO A 360 29.97 19.06 27.42
CA PRO A 360 30.53 19.32 28.73
C PRO A 360 30.39 18.09 29.64
N THR A 361 31.37 17.83 30.51
CA THR A 361 31.32 16.70 31.47
C THR A 361 30.06 16.71 32.34
N ALA A 362 29.62 17.90 32.76
CA ALA A 362 28.38 18.06 33.53
C ALA A 362 27.11 17.69 32.75
N ALA A 363 27.15 17.75 31.43
CA ALA A 363 26.03 17.41 30.54
C ALA A 363 26.08 15.94 30.06
N ALA A 364 27.17 15.22 30.33
CA ALA A 364 27.33 13.82 29.93
C ALA A 364 26.21 12.91 30.45
N PRO A 365 25.75 12.99 31.72
CA PRO A 365 24.64 12.15 32.20
C PRO A 365 23.33 12.40 31.44
N ALA A 366 23.05 13.64 31.04
CA ALA A 366 21.86 13.96 30.25
C ALA A 366 21.99 13.43 28.82
N ALA A 367 23.17 13.52 28.21
CA ALA A 367 23.45 12.93 26.90
C ALA A 367 23.34 11.40 26.92
N ASP A 368 23.87 10.73 27.96
CA ASP A 368 23.78 9.27 28.16
C ASP A 368 22.33 8.82 28.34
N SER A 369 21.52 9.60 29.06
CA SER A 369 20.09 9.35 29.20
C SER A 369 19.36 9.50 27.86
N ALA A 370 19.64 10.58 27.10
CA ALA A 370 19.04 10.79 25.78
C ALA A 370 19.40 9.65 24.82
N GLU A 371 20.68 9.25 24.78
CA GLU A 371 21.19 8.10 24.01
C GLU A 371 20.42 6.82 24.35
N THR A 372 20.35 6.48 25.64
CA THR A 372 19.67 5.26 26.12
C THR A 372 18.18 5.28 25.76
N ASN A 373 17.52 6.42 25.92
CA ASN A 373 16.11 6.56 25.59
C ASN A 373 15.86 6.38 24.09
N VAL A 374 16.73 6.90 23.22
CA VAL A 374 16.61 6.72 21.77
C VAL A 374 16.93 5.30 21.34
N ARG A 375 17.95 4.65 21.90
CA ARG A 375 18.23 3.22 21.65
C ARG A 375 17.03 2.34 21.96
N ASN A 376 16.43 2.53 23.13
CA ASN A 376 15.22 1.81 23.54
C ASN A 376 14.02 2.16 22.64
N ALA A 377 13.87 3.42 22.25
CA ALA A 377 12.80 3.85 21.36
C ALA A 377 12.94 3.27 19.95
N MET A 378 14.15 3.18 19.41
CA MET A 378 14.43 2.74 18.04
C MET A 378 14.73 1.24 17.94
N ASN A 379 14.84 0.52 19.05
CA ASN A 379 15.32 -0.87 19.12
C ASN A 379 16.68 -1.03 18.40
N SER A 380 17.62 -0.12 18.68
CA SER A 380 18.93 -0.08 18.03
C SER A 380 20.05 0.08 19.04
N ASN A 381 21.22 -0.47 18.73
CA ASN A 381 22.46 -0.33 19.50
C ASN A 381 23.41 0.74 18.92
N GLU A 382 22.96 1.50 17.92
CA GLU A 382 23.77 2.58 17.32
C GLU A 382 24.06 3.70 18.33
N ASN A 383 25.14 4.45 18.07
CA ASN A 383 25.49 5.66 18.80
C ASN A 383 24.81 6.87 18.15
N PHE A 384 23.79 7.44 18.80
CA PHE A 384 23.03 8.55 18.25
C PHE A 384 23.57 9.93 18.64
N PHE A 385 23.99 10.11 19.90
CA PHE A 385 24.43 11.38 20.43
C PHE A 385 25.81 11.76 19.91
N ILE A 386 25.89 12.95 19.31
CA ILE A 386 27.14 13.54 18.84
C ILE A 386 27.85 14.18 20.03
N ARG A 387 29.00 13.64 20.41
CA ARG A 387 29.75 14.08 21.61
C ARG A 387 30.87 15.06 21.30
N ASP A 388 31.49 14.90 20.13
CA ASP A 388 32.69 15.64 19.75
C ASP A 388 32.38 17.01 19.13
N ALA A 389 31.11 17.29 18.84
CA ALA A 389 30.66 18.56 18.27
C ALA A 389 29.29 18.97 18.81
N VAL A 390 29.20 20.16 19.41
CA VAL A 390 27.94 20.73 19.91
C VAL A 390 27.83 22.20 19.53
N MET A 391 26.62 22.73 19.50
CA MET A 391 26.38 24.15 19.22
C MET A 391 26.38 24.97 20.51
N ARG A 392 27.48 25.67 20.76
CA ARG A 392 27.62 26.62 21.88
C ARG A 392 26.70 27.83 21.72
N ARG A 393 26.14 28.28 22.85
CA ARG A 393 25.40 29.54 22.91
C ARG A 393 26.39 30.71 22.81
N THR A 394 26.22 31.56 21.81
CA THR A 394 26.91 32.84 21.70
C THR A 394 25.90 33.95 21.44
N GLN A 395 26.21 35.19 21.82
CA GLN A 395 25.33 36.33 21.52
C GLN A 395 25.10 36.44 20.01
N LYS A 396 26.15 36.28 19.21
CA LYS A 396 26.07 36.37 17.74
C LYS A 396 25.21 35.28 17.08
N VAL A 397 25.26 34.05 17.61
CA VAL A 397 24.33 33.01 17.16
C VAL A 397 22.89 33.35 17.54
N ALA A 398 22.67 33.97 18.71
CA ALA A 398 21.34 34.38 19.16
C ALA A 398 20.75 35.59 18.41
N TYR A 399 21.58 36.54 17.95
CA TYR A 399 21.17 37.73 17.19
C TYR A 399 21.28 37.57 15.68
N SER A 400 21.58 36.36 15.20
CA SER A 400 21.74 36.05 13.77
C SER A 400 20.52 36.40 12.91
N THR A 401 19.32 36.47 13.50
CA THR A 401 18.08 36.83 12.80
C THR A 401 18.12 38.21 12.13
N GLU A 402 18.95 39.15 12.62
CA GLU A 402 19.10 40.48 12.04
C GLU A 402 20.38 40.62 11.19
N GLU A 403 21.46 39.93 11.58
CA GLU A 403 22.78 40.07 10.95
C GLU A 403 23.04 39.04 9.81
N GLY A 404 22.20 38.01 9.69
CA GLY A 404 22.37 36.91 8.74
C GLY A 404 23.00 35.66 9.35
N ILE A 405 23.61 34.81 8.53
CA ILE A 405 24.06 33.49 8.97
C ILE A 405 25.40 33.60 9.71
N ALA A 406 25.41 33.25 11.01
CA ALA A 406 26.57 33.41 11.90
C ALA A 406 27.88 32.84 11.32
N TYR A 407 27.85 31.67 10.69
CA TYR A 407 29.02 31.04 10.05
C TYR A 407 29.71 31.94 9.01
N LEU A 408 28.91 32.67 8.23
CA LEU A 408 29.40 33.55 7.17
C LEU A 408 29.87 34.89 7.72
N GLN A 409 29.18 35.41 8.74
CA GLN A 409 29.44 36.73 9.31
C GLN A 409 30.58 36.74 10.32
N GLU A 410 30.74 35.67 11.10
CA GLU A 410 31.58 35.66 12.30
C GLU A 410 32.62 34.53 12.24
N PRO A 411 33.88 34.83 11.87
CA PRO A 411 34.95 33.83 11.75
C PRO A 411 35.14 32.97 13.01
N GLN A 412 34.87 33.51 14.19
CA GLN A 412 35.01 32.81 15.48
C GLN A 412 34.00 31.66 15.65
N THR A 413 32.89 31.67 14.91
CA THR A 413 31.87 30.60 14.97
C THR A 413 32.18 29.44 14.03
N ARG A 414 33.10 29.62 13.07
CA ARG A 414 33.39 28.63 12.03
C ARG A 414 33.89 27.29 12.57
N PRO A 415 34.86 27.22 13.50
CA PRO A 415 35.38 25.94 13.99
C PRO A 415 34.29 25.03 14.57
N MET A 416 33.34 25.62 15.32
CA MET A 416 32.20 24.91 15.91
C MET A 416 31.28 24.31 14.82
N PHE A 417 30.89 25.10 13.83
CA PHE A 417 30.02 24.62 12.75
C PHE A 417 30.74 23.68 11.77
N GLU A 418 32.04 23.85 11.59
CA GLU A 418 32.88 22.95 10.81
C GLU A 418 32.99 21.57 11.44
N ALA A 419 33.20 21.49 12.75
CA ALA A 419 33.19 20.22 13.49
C ALA A 419 31.80 19.54 13.43
N LEU A 420 30.72 20.32 13.60
CA LEU A 420 29.35 19.81 13.44
C LEU A 420 29.09 19.31 12.02
N ALA A 421 29.55 20.03 11.00
CA ALA A 421 29.43 19.64 9.60
C ALA A 421 30.18 18.33 9.31
N ASP A 422 31.38 18.15 9.87
CA ASP A 422 32.15 16.92 9.67
C ASP A 422 31.46 15.70 10.28
N GLU A 423 30.86 15.83 11.46
CA GLU A 423 30.07 14.77 12.07
C GLU A 423 28.79 14.46 11.30
N VAL A 424 28.04 15.50 10.91
CA VAL A 424 26.81 15.36 10.13
C VAL A 424 27.11 14.70 8.78
N ALA A 425 28.19 15.10 8.10
CA ALA A 425 28.61 14.49 6.84
C ALA A 425 29.09 13.03 7.01
N ARG A 426 29.73 12.68 8.12
CA ARG A 426 30.06 11.27 8.42
C ARG A 426 28.81 10.39 8.55
N ARG A 427 27.72 10.95 9.08
CA ARG A 427 26.45 10.23 9.28
C ARG A 427 25.52 10.29 8.07
N ALA A 428 25.66 11.33 7.25
CA ALA A 428 24.92 11.59 6.02
C ALA A 428 25.91 11.89 4.86
N PRO A 429 26.63 10.85 4.39
CA PRO A 429 27.67 11.04 3.37
C PRO A 429 27.07 11.42 2.02
N LEU A 430 27.87 12.14 1.22
CA LEU A 430 27.58 12.32 -0.20
C LEU A 430 27.63 10.95 -0.90
N LYS A 431 26.74 10.71 -1.86
CA LYS A 431 26.80 9.50 -2.69
C LYS A 431 27.80 9.67 -3.82
N GLY A 432 28.63 8.65 -4.04
CA GLY A 432 29.51 8.58 -5.21
C GLY A 432 30.78 9.44 -5.16
N ARG A 433 31.30 9.74 -3.96
CA ARG A 433 32.64 10.33 -3.77
C ARG A 433 33.51 9.48 -2.86
#